data_AF-V2UAH2-F1
#
_entry.id   AF-V2UAH2-F1
#
_cell.length_a   1.000
_cell.length_b   1.000
_cell.length_c   1.000
_cell.angle_alpha   90.00
_cell.angle_beta   90.00
_cell.angle_gamma   90.00
#
_symmetry.space_group_name_H-M   'P 1'
#
loop_
_entity.id
_entity.type
_entity.pdbx_description
1 polymer ?
#
loop_
_entity_poly.entity_id
_entity_poly.type
_entity_poly.pdbx_seq_one_letter_code
_entity_poly.pdbx_strand_id
1 'polypeptide(L)'
;MKKLLLALSCTLCSLPVLAKTEHVTVTIKKIEGYGESGDAYTFKATSGKRYMVYNAGGSQPITGERLITQAVKTKQPICLQLAADASQPRMVDAVHAGRCK
;
A
#
# COMPACT_ATOMS: atom_id res chain seq x y z
N MET A 1 29.45 -43.02 30.12
CA MET A 1 28.36 -42.94 29.11
C MET A 1 27.54 -41.68 29.41
N LYS A 2 27.61 -40.68 28.52
CA LYS A 2 26.98 -39.36 28.69
C LYS A 2 25.47 -39.47 28.47
N LYS A 3 24.68 -39.06 29.47
CA LYS A 3 23.21 -38.99 29.39
C LYS A 3 22.84 -37.74 28.61
N LEU A 4 22.26 -37.90 27.42
CA LEU A 4 21.73 -36.81 26.62
C LEU A 4 20.46 -36.26 27.30
N LEU A 5 20.49 -34.99 27.68
CA LEU A 5 19.31 -34.20 28.02
C LEU A 5 18.68 -33.71 26.71
N LEU A 6 17.55 -34.30 26.31
CA LEU A 6 16.70 -33.69 25.28
C LEU A 6 15.80 -32.63 25.94
N ALA A 7 16.22 -31.38 25.86
CA ALA A 7 15.34 -30.24 26.10
C ALA A 7 14.51 -30.00 24.83
N LEU A 8 13.25 -30.45 24.85
CA LEU A 8 12.27 -30.18 23.81
C LEU A 8 11.65 -28.79 24.06
N SER A 9 12.35 -27.72 23.64
CA SER A 9 11.85 -26.36 23.76
C SER A 9 12.03 -25.59 22.45
N CYS A 10 10.98 -25.57 21.63
CA CYS A 10 10.67 -24.43 20.76
C CYS A 10 9.28 -24.61 20.13
N THR A 11 8.24 -24.49 20.96
CA THR A 11 6.93 -24.08 20.44
C THR A 11 6.95 -22.55 20.33
N LEU A 12 7.65 -22.04 19.32
CA LEU A 12 7.44 -20.67 18.86
C LEU A 12 6.08 -20.64 18.17
N CYS A 13 5.01 -20.45 18.95
CA CYS A 13 3.76 -19.93 18.44
C CYS A 13 4.03 -18.53 17.90
N SER A 14 4.42 -18.44 16.63
CA SER A 14 4.24 -17.23 15.84
C SER A 14 2.75 -16.97 15.77
N LEU A 15 2.25 -16.14 16.70
CA LEU A 15 0.92 -15.54 16.57
C LEU A 15 0.85 -14.94 15.16
N PRO A 16 -0.20 -15.24 14.37
CA PRO A 16 -0.38 -14.53 13.12
C PRO A 16 -0.55 -13.06 13.48
N VAL A 17 0.45 -12.25 13.15
CA VAL A 17 0.31 -10.79 13.19
C VAL A 17 -0.76 -10.49 12.18
N LEU A 18 -1.98 -10.27 12.66
CA LEU A 18 -3.09 -9.85 11.84
C LEU A 18 -2.69 -8.51 11.23
N ALA A 19 -2.32 -8.55 9.96
CA ALA A 19 -1.83 -7.39 9.22
C ALA A 19 -2.89 -6.27 9.30
N LYS A 20 -2.58 -5.20 10.03
CA LYS A 20 -3.51 -4.09 10.23
C LYS A 20 -3.63 -3.32 8.92
N THR A 21 -4.82 -3.32 8.34
CA THR A 21 -5.15 -2.44 7.21
C THR A 21 -5.04 -0.99 7.66
N GLU A 22 -4.14 -0.22 7.03
CA GLU A 22 -3.92 1.19 7.34
C GLU A 22 -4.67 2.07 6.33
N HIS A 23 -5.46 3.03 6.83
CA HIS A 23 -6.12 4.04 6.00
C HIS A 23 -5.45 5.39 6.20
N VAL A 24 -5.16 6.09 5.09
CA VAL A 24 -4.59 7.44 5.14
C VAL A 24 -5.29 8.39 4.18
N THR A 25 -5.63 9.58 4.66
CA THR A 25 -6.11 10.67 3.81
C THR A 25 -4.91 11.41 3.22
N VAL A 26 -4.88 11.57 1.90
CA VAL A 26 -3.80 12.28 1.22
C VAL A 26 -4.35 13.30 0.22
N THR A 27 -3.60 14.39 0.04
CA THR A 27 -3.73 15.28 -1.11
C THR A 27 -2.56 15.02 -2.05
N ILE A 28 -2.84 14.82 -3.33
CA ILE A 28 -1.81 14.46 -4.29
C ILE A 28 -1.13 15.72 -4.81
N LYS A 29 0.20 15.77 -4.74
CA LYS A 29 1.02 16.87 -5.27
C LYS A 29 1.31 16.69 -6.74
N LYS A 30 1.77 15.50 -7.14
CA LYS A 30 2.07 15.16 -8.53
C LYS A 30 2.01 13.65 -8.77
N ILE A 31 1.72 13.31 -10.01
CA ILE A 31 1.94 11.99 -10.59
C ILE A 31 3.41 11.90 -10.97
N GLU A 32 4.09 10.81 -10.64
CA GLU A 32 5.50 10.62 -11.00
C GLU A 32 5.69 9.74 -12.22
N GLY A 33 4.73 8.85 -12.51
CA GLY A 33 4.70 8.09 -13.75
C GLY A 33 4.22 6.66 -13.54
N TYR A 34 4.19 5.93 -14.65
CA TYR A 34 3.92 4.49 -14.69
C TYR A 34 5.26 3.74 -14.70
N GLY A 35 5.31 2.54 -14.12
CA GLY A 35 6.44 1.63 -14.23
C GLY A 35 6.63 1.17 -15.67
N GLU A 36 7.80 0.59 -15.99
CA GLU A 36 8.16 0.21 -17.36
C GLU A 36 7.16 -0.73 -18.03
N SER A 37 6.50 -1.59 -17.26
CA SER A 37 5.45 -2.49 -17.76
C SER A 37 4.06 -1.86 -17.85
N GLY A 38 3.87 -0.63 -17.35
CA GLY A 38 2.56 0.03 -17.22
C GLY A 38 1.71 -0.49 -16.05
N ASP A 39 2.17 -1.53 -15.36
CA ASP A 39 1.43 -2.19 -14.28
C ASP A 39 1.51 -1.42 -12.97
N ALA A 40 2.56 -0.63 -12.76
CA ALA A 40 2.72 0.16 -11.56
C ALA A 40 2.47 1.63 -11.85
N TYR A 41 1.89 2.34 -10.89
CA TYR A 41 1.62 3.76 -10.98
C TYR A 41 2.05 4.44 -9.68
N THR A 42 2.95 5.44 -9.77
CA THR A 42 3.52 6.12 -8.59
C THR A 42 3.11 7.58 -8.51
N PHE A 43 2.81 8.05 -7.30
CA PHE A 43 2.47 9.45 -7.04
C PHE A 43 3.03 9.94 -5.70
N LYS A 44 3.19 11.26 -5.61
CA LYS A 44 3.71 11.96 -4.42
C LYS A 44 2.60 12.79 -3.78
N ALA A 45 2.40 12.63 -2.48
CA ALA A 45 1.49 13.48 -1.71
C ALA A 45 2.12 14.84 -1.36
N THR A 46 1.29 15.81 -0.98
CA THR A 46 1.72 17.12 -0.47
C THR A 46 2.61 17.03 0.76
N SER A 47 2.41 15.99 1.58
CA SER A 47 3.26 15.65 2.73
C SER A 47 4.68 15.19 2.35
N GLY A 48 4.95 14.94 1.07
CA GLY A 48 6.22 14.41 0.59
C GLY A 48 6.30 12.88 0.53
N LYS A 49 5.35 12.16 1.14
CA LYS A 49 5.27 10.69 1.07
C LYS A 49 4.96 10.21 -0.35
N ARG A 50 5.51 9.06 -0.73
CA ARG A 50 5.31 8.41 -2.04
C ARG A 50 4.42 7.19 -1.88
N TYR A 51 3.56 6.97 -2.86
CA TYR A 51 2.62 5.86 -2.91
C TYR A 51 2.67 5.22 -4.29
N MET A 52 2.47 3.91 -4.35
CA MET A 52 2.29 3.19 -5.60
C MET A 52 1.00 2.39 -5.60
N VAL A 53 0.37 2.30 -6.77
CA VAL A 53 -0.71 1.36 -7.04
C VAL A 53 -0.16 0.34 -8.04
N TYR A 54 -0.37 -0.94 -7.78
CA TYR A 54 0.00 -2.02 -8.68
C TYR A 54 -1.26 -2.60 -9.34
N ASN A 55 -1.22 -2.77 -10.65
CA ASN A 55 -2.22 -3.41 -11.49
C ASN A 55 -1.61 -4.68 -12.07
N ALA A 56 -2.03 -5.85 -11.59
CA ALA A 56 -1.49 -7.12 -12.06
C ALA A 56 -2.05 -7.54 -13.45
N GLY A 57 -2.08 -6.64 -14.43
CA GLY A 57 -2.46 -6.96 -15.82
C GLY A 57 -3.92 -7.38 -16.04
N GLY A 58 -4.85 -6.97 -15.17
CA GLY A 58 -6.29 -7.21 -15.38
C GLY A 58 -6.88 -6.29 -16.44
N SER A 59 -7.87 -6.78 -17.20
CA SER A 59 -8.60 -6.07 -18.28
C SER A 59 -9.42 -4.85 -17.82
N GLN A 60 -9.13 -4.28 -16.65
CA GLN A 60 -9.80 -3.10 -16.11
C GLN A 60 -8.75 -2.04 -15.72
N PRO A 61 -8.98 -0.75 -16.05
CA PRO A 61 -8.15 0.32 -15.55
C PRO A 61 -8.18 0.31 -14.02
N ILE A 62 -7.03 0.62 -13.40
CA ILE A 62 -6.89 0.72 -11.95
C ILE A 62 -8.06 1.57 -11.44
N THR A 63 -8.98 0.97 -10.68
CA THR A 63 -10.19 1.68 -10.21
C THR A 63 -9.83 2.96 -9.43
N GLY A 64 -8.61 3.01 -8.88
CA GLY A 64 -8.01 4.19 -8.25
C GLY A 64 -7.32 5.20 -9.17
N GLU A 65 -6.90 4.87 -10.39
CA GLU A 65 -6.17 5.79 -11.27
C GLU A 65 -7.01 6.99 -11.68
N ARG A 66 -8.28 6.76 -12.04
CA ARG A 66 -9.22 7.86 -12.36
C ARG A 66 -9.38 8.80 -11.17
N LEU A 67 -9.55 8.25 -9.97
CA LEU A 67 -9.70 9.02 -8.74
C LEU A 67 -8.44 9.81 -8.43
N ILE A 68 -7.27 9.18 -8.54
CA ILE A 68 -5.98 9.82 -8.35
C ILE A 68 -5.77 10.95 -9.37
N THR A 69 -6.00 10.68 -10.66
CA THR A 69 -5.87 11.67 -11.73
C THR A 69 -6.82 12.86 -11.52
N GLN A 70 -8.06 12.58 -11.12
CA GLN A 70 -9.02 13.62 -10.77
C GLN A 70 -8.60 14.40 -9.52
N ALA A 71 -8.08 13.73 -8.49
CA ALA A 71 -7.61 14.34 -7.25
C ALA A 71 -6.40 15.26 -7.50
N VAL A 72 -5.49 14.90 -8.39
CA VAL A 72 -4.37 15.76 -8.81
C VAL A 72 -4.90 17.05 -9.44
N LYS A 73 -5.87 16.94 -10.38
CA LYS A 73 -6.44 18.09 -11.09
C LYS A 73 -7.24 19.01 -10.18
N THR A 74 -8.06 18.42 -9.30
CA THR A 74 -9.00 19.15 -8.44
C THR A 74 -8.43 19.52 -7.07
N LYS A 75 -7.24 19.00 -6.72
CA LYS A 75 -6.59 19.12 -5.40
C LYS A 75 -7.47 18.57 -4.26
N GLN A 76 -8.45 17.73 -4.57
CA GLN A 76 -9.31 17.10 -3.58
C GLN A 76 -8.58 15.98 -2.84
N PRO A 77 -8.84 15.78 -1.53
CA PRO A 77 -8.27 14.67 -0.79
C PRO A 77 -8.91 13.34 -1.23
N ILE A 78 -8.11 12.28 -1.14
CA ILE A 78 -8.55 10.89 -1.32
C ILE A 78 -8.13 10.05 -0.11
N CYS A 79 -8.84 8.96 0.13
CA CYS A 79 -8.51 7.97 1.13
C CYS A 79 -7.79 6.81 0.45
N LEU A 80 -6.62 6.46 0.96
CA LEU A 80 -5.85 5.30 0.54
C LEU A 80 -5.99 4.21 1.58
N GLN A 81 -6.31 3.01 1.13
CA GLN A 81 -6.03 1.78 1.88
C GLN A 81 -4.63 1.32 1.52
N LEU A 82 -3.76 1.27 2.51
CA LEU A 82 -2.37 0.86 2.34
C LEU A 82 -2.21 -0.63 2.63
N ALA A 83 -1.34 -1.24 1.85
CA ALA A 83 -0.83 -2.56 2.17
C ALA A 83 -0.14 -2.56 3.52
N ALA A 84 -0.08 -3.75 4.13
CA ALA A 84 0.60 -3.97 5.40
C ALA A 84 2.11 -3.71 5.32
N ASP A 85 2.69 -3.87 4.14
CA ASP A 85 4.08 -3.52 3.90
C ASP A 85 4.28 -1.99 4.00
N ALA A 86 5.23 -1.60 4.84
CA ALA A 86 5.60 -0.23 5.09
C ALA A 86 6.72 0.28 4.16
N SER A 87 7.20 -0.55 3.22
CA SER A 87 8.21 -0.18 2.23
C SER A 87 7.81 1.06 1.43
N GLN A 88 8.81 1.80 0.95
CA GLN A 88 8.60 2.99 0.14
C GLN A 88 8.93 2.69 -1.33
N PRO A 89 8.10 3.14 -2.29
CA PRO A 89 6.79 3.81 -2.13
C PRO A 89 5.75 2.93 -1.42
N ARG A 90 4.89 3.52 -0.56
CA ARG A 90 3.83 2.75 0.12
C ARG A 90 2.86 2.16 -0.90
N MET A 91 2.67 0.85 -0.84
CA MET A 91 1.71 0.16 -1.71
C MET A 91 0.28 0.46 -1.27
N VAL A 92 -0.57 0.73 -2.25
CA VAL A 92 -1.98 1.07 -2.07
C VAL A 92 -2.83 -0.06 -2.61
N ASP A 93 -3.63 -0.66 -1.73
CA ASP A 93 -4.56 -1.75 -2.06
C ASP A 93 -5.87 -1.20 -2.63
N ALA A 94 -6.34 -0.04 -2.14
CA ALA A 94 -7.57 0.58 -2.61
C ALA A 94 -7.54 2.11 -2.50
N VAL A 95 -8.34 2.77 -3.34
CA VAL A 95 -8.50 4.23 -3.37
C VAL A 95 -9.98 4.57 -3.29
N HIS A 96 -10.33 5.47 -2.37
CA HIS A 96 -11.68 6.00 -2.23
C HIS A 96 -11.68 7.52 -2.37
N ALA A 97 -12.77 8.05 -2.93
CA ALA A 97 -12.96 9.50 -3.04
C ALA A 97 -13.16 10.12 -1.64
N GLY A 98 -12.61 11.32 -1.43
CA GLY A 98 -12.78 12.06 -0.18
C GLY A 98 -11.85 11.61 0.94
N ARG A 99 -12.13 12.02 2.17
CA ARG A 99 -11.32 11.67 3.35
C ARG A 99 -11.68 10.27 3.85
N CYS A 100 -10.74 9.61 4.53
CA CYS A 100 -11.03 8.36 5.23
C CYS A 100 -12.08 8.58 6.31
N LYS A 101 -12.92 7.56 6.53
CA LYS A 101 -13.94 7.54 7.58
C LYS A 101 -13.40 6.90 8.84
#